data_AF-F4YHQ4-F1
#
_entry.id   AF-F4YHQ4-F1
#
_cell.length_a   1.000
_cell.length_b   1.000
_cell.length_c   1.000
_cell.angle_alpha   90.00
_cell.angle_beta   90.00
_cell.angle_gamma   90.00
#
_symmetry.space_group_name_H-M   'P 1'
#
loop_
_entity.id
_entity.type
_entity.pdbx_description
1 polymer ?
#
loop_
_entity_poly.entity_id
_entity_poly.type
_entity_poly.pdbx_seq_one_letter_code
_entity_poly.pdbx_strand_id
1 'polypeptide(L)'
;FYIYEPIEYWNSTVQEHLRTLSHGFNKISWMDNFFHYLRVVNVSASTKSDFITILKGSFLQSPEYQHFTEDIIFSKNRETDEYDIIASRMYLVARTTEKKREEVVELLEKLRPLMLINSIKFIAFNPTFVFMDRYSSSVISPILTSGFSVLTILILTFFLVINPLGNFWLILTVTSVELGVLGLMTLWN
;
A
#
# COMPACT_ATOMS: atom_id res chain seq x y z
N PHE A 1 1.48 7.93 -0.31
CA PHE A 1 2.81 7.50 0.15
C PHE A 1 3.02 8.13 1.50
N TYR A 2 3.42 7.34 2.50
CA TYR A 2 3.69 7.82 3.84
C TYR A 2 5.11 7.45 4.20
N ILE A 3 5.95 8.45 4.42
CA ILE A 3 7.29 8.31 4.98
C ILE A 3 7.10 8.41 6.48
N TYR A 4 7.36 7.32 7.19
CA TYR A 4 7.08 7.19 8.62
C TYR A 4 8.34 7.24 9.49
N GLU A 5 9.49 7.52 8.89
CA GLU A 5 10.74 7.78 9.60
C GLU A 5 11.23 9.21 9.33
N PRO A 6 11.93 9.83 10.30
CA PRO A 6 12.57 11.11 10.09
C PRO A 6 13.62 11.01 8.98
N ILE A 7 13.55 11.90 8.00
CA ILE A 7 14.54 12.01 6.93
C ILE A 7 14.96 13.46 6.72
N GLU A 8 16.19 13.65 6.26
CA GLU A 8 16.79 14.97 6.03
C GLU A 8 16.36 15.56 4.68
N TYR A 9 15.18 16.18 4.63
CA TYR A 9 14.65 16.75 3.37
C TYR A 9 15.54 17.85 2.75
N TRP A 10 16.37 18.52 3.55
CA TRP A 10 17.35 19.50 3.09
C TRP A 10 18.58 18.86 2.40
N ASN A 11 18.79 17.55 2.54
CA ASN A 11 19.91 16.83 1.95
C ASN A 11 19.64 16.49 0.48
N SER A 12 20.57 16.84 -0.42
CA SER A 12 20.43 16.62 -1.87
C SER A 12 20.30 15.13 -2.25
N THR A 13 20.98 14.24 -1.53
CA THR A 13 20.91 12.80 -1.80
C THR A 13 19.52 12.24 -1.48
N VAL A 14 18.92 12.68 -0.37
CA VAL A 14 17.55 12.30 0.02
C VAL A 14 16.54 12.83 -1.00
N GLN A 15 16.72 14.07 -1.45
CA GLN A 15 15.86 14.65 -2.50
C GLN A 15 15.90 13.84 -3.80
N GLU A 16 17.09 13.39 -4.21
CA GLU A 16 17.24 12.61 -5.43
C GLU A 16 16.64 11.20 -5.31
N HIS A 17 16.81 10.56 -4.16
CA HIS A 17 16.13 9.29 -3.87
C HIS A 17 14.60 9.45 -3.91
N LEU A 18 14.05 10.52 -3.32
CA LEU A 18 12.61 10.80 -3.37
C LEU A 18 12.13 11.06 -4.81
N ARG A 19 12.91 11.74 -5.63
CA ARG A 19 12.60 11.94 -7.06
C ARG A 19 12.54 10.61 -7.79
N THR A 20 13.56 9.78 -7.63
CA THR A 20 13.66 8.45 -8.25
C THR A 20 12.49 7.56 -7.83
N LEU A 21 12.13 7.55 -6.56
CA LEU A 21 10.97 6.82 -6.03
C LEU A 21 9.65 7.25 -6.67
N SER A 22 9.51 8.55 -6.93
CA SER A 22 8.30 9.11 -7.56
C SER A 22 8.33 9.10 -9.09
N HIS A 23 9.41 8.61 -9.70
CA HIS A 23 9.60 8.65 -11.14
C HIS A 23 8.55 7.79 -11.85
N GLY A 24 7.91 8.36 -12.89
CA GLY A 24 6.86 7.69 -13.65
C GLY A 24 5.44 7.84 -13.08
N PHE A 25 5.28 8.49 -11.92
CA PHE A 25 3.98 8.79 -11.34
C PHE A 25 3.66 10.28 -11.45
N ASN A 26 2.39 10.62 -11.69
CA ASN A 26 1.91 11.97 -11.41
C ASN A 26 1.89 12.13 -9.89
N LYS A 27 2.43 13.21 -9.33
CA LYS A 27 2.50 13.41 -7.88
C LYS A 27 1.97 14.77 -7.45
N ILE A 28 1.37 14.79 -6.28
CA ILE A 28 1.05 16.01 -5.52
C ILE A 28 1.88 15.92 -4.25
N SER A 29 2.89 16.77 -4.14
CA SER A 29 3.93 16.71 -3.13
C SER A 29 4.18 18.11 -2.56
N TRP A 30 4.13 18.23 -1.24
CA TRP A 30 4.49 19.47 -0.54
C TRP A 30 5.93 19.87 -0.85
N MET A 31 6.84 18.90 -1.01
CA MET A 31 8.27 19.16 -1.21
C MET A 31 8.54 19.81 -2.57
N ASP A 32 7.91 19.33 -3.65
CA ASP A 32 8.10 19.92 -4.98
C ASP A 32 7.52 21.35 -5.03
N ASN A 33 6.37 21.57 -4.38
CA ASN A 33 5.76 22.89 -4.25
C ASN A 33 6.61 23.82 -3.38
N PHE A 34 7.21 23.32 -2.30
CA PHE A 34 8.09 24.08 -1.43
C PHE A 34 9.35 24.53 -2.18
N PHE A 35 10.01 23.65 -2.93
CA PHE A 35 11.17 24.05 -3.75
C PHE A 35 10.79 24.99 -4.90
N HIS A 36 9.59 24.85 -5.46
CA HIS A 36 9.08 25.83 -6.42
C HIS A 36 8.91 27.20 -5.76
N TYR A 37 8.28 27.26 -4.58
CA TYR A 37 8.13 28.47 -3.78
C TYR A 37 9.48 29.12 -3.46
N LEU A 38 10.47 28.35 -3.01
CA LEU A 38 11.82 28.86 -2.74
C LEU A 38 12.46 29.52 -3.97
N ARG A 39 12.26 28.96 -5.17
CA ARG A 39 12.76 29.56 -6.42
C ARG A 39 12.04 30.85 -6.77
N VAL A 40 10.72 30.92 -6.55
CA VAL A 40 9.92 32.13 -6.82
C VAL A 40 10.32 33.27 -5.88
N VAL A 41 10.52 32.97 -4.60
CA VAL A 41 10.92 33.95 -3.58
C VAL A 41 12.43 34.22 -3.60
N ASN A 42 13.19 33.47 -4.40
CA ASN A 42 14.65 33.57 -4.56
C ASN A 42 15.43 33.40 -3.23
N VAL A 43 15.01 32.43 -2.41
CA VAL A 43 15.64 32.10 -1.14
C VAL A 43 16.18 30.68 -1.19
N SER A 44 17.39 30.45 -0.66
CA SER A 44 17.95 29.12 -0.48
C SER A 44 17.74 28.62 0.94
N ALA A 45 17.41 27.34 1.08
CA ALA A 45 17.22 26.66 2.35
C ALA A 45 18.16 25.45 2.42
N SER A 46 19.46 25.72 2.56
CA SER A 46 20.51 24.69 2.57
C SER A 46 20.77 24.09 3.95
N THR A 47 20.39 24.78 5.03
CA THR A 47 20.50 24.27 6.39
C THR A 47 19.15 23.77 6.91
N LYS A 48 19.20 22.84 7.87
CA LYS A 48 18.00 22.34 8.57
C LYS A 48 17.17 23.49 9.16
N SER A 49 17.82 24.40 9.89
CA SER A 49 17.14 25.50 10.58
C SER A 49 16.43 26.43 9.60
N ASP A 50 17.11 26.83 8.51
CA ASP A 50 16.52 27.68 7.48
C ASP A 50 15.36 26.98 6.78
N PHE A 51 15.54 25.70 6.43
CA PHE A 51 14.52 24.88 5.79
C PHE A 51 13.24 24.82 6.63
N ILE A 52 13.36 24.48 7.90
CA ILE A 52 12.21 24.34 8.80
C ILE A 52 11.56 25.69 9.10
N THR A 53 12.36 26.74 9.26
CA THR A 53 11.87 28.10 9.53
C THR A 53 11.05 28.63 8.37
N ILE A 54 11.55 28.51 7.13
CA ILE A 54 10.83 28.97 5.94
C ILE A 54 9.61 28.08 5.67
N LEU A 55 9.76 26.76 5.82
CA LEU A 55 8.67 25.81 5.62
C LEU A 55 7.49 26.11 6.54
N LYS A 56 7.74 26.22 7.86
CA LYS A 56 6.68 26.40 8.85
C LYS A 56 6.22 27.85 8.97
N GLY A 57 7.15 28.80 8.86
CA GLY A 57 6.92 30.22 9.10
C GLY A 57 6.39 30.99 7.88
N SER A 58 6.65 30.53 6.67
CA SER A 58 6.25 31.23 5.44
C SER A 58 5.42 30.37 4.50
N PHE A 59 5.95 29.20 4.10
CA PHE A 59 5.27 28.35 3.12
C PHE A 59 3.93 27.83 3.64
N LEU A 60 3.92 27.15 4.79
CA LEU A 60 2.69 26.58 5.35
C LEU A 60 1.69 27.63 5.88
N GLN A 61 2.13 28.87 6.10
CA GLN A 61 1.25 29.99 6.47
C GLN A 61 0.59 30.66 5.26
N SER A 62 1.11 30.41 4.05
CA SER A 62 0.56 30.99 2.83
C SER A 62 -0.76 30.28 2.49
N PRO A 63 -1.85 31.01 2.20
CA PRO A 63 -3.16 30.40 1.92
C PRO A 63 -3.13 29.37 0.79
N GLU A 64 -2.26 29.58 -0.21
CA GLU A 64 -2.08 28.67 -1.35
C GLU A 64 -1.54 27.30 -0.94
N TYR A 65 -0.69 27.24 0.10
CA TYR A 65 0.04 26.02 0.50
C TYR A 65 -0.40 25.47 1.86
N GLN A 66 -1.31 26.15 2.55
CA GLN A 66 -1.78 25.77 3.88
C GLN A 66 -2.31 24.33 3.94
N HIS A 67 -2.87 23.82 2.85
CA HIS A 67 -3.37 22.44 2.73
C HIS A 67 -2.29 21.37 2.94
N PHE A 68 -1.00 21.71 2.72
CA PHE A 68 0.13 20.81 2.99
C PHE A 68 0.49 20.70 4.47
N THR A 69 -0.10 21.50 5.35
CA THR A 69 0.14 21.42 6.80
C THR A 69 -0.19 20.03 7.34
N GLU A 70 -1.27 19.42 6.84
CA GLU A 70 -1.71 18.07 7.20
C GLU A 70 -0.88 16.96 6.55
N ASP A 71 0.02 17.33 5.62
CA ASP A 71 0.89 16.38 4.93
C ASP A 71 2.24 16.20 5.65
N ILE A 72 2.55 17.01 6.68
CA ILE A 72 3.84 17.02 7.37
C ILE A 72 3.63 16.99 8.88
N ILE A 73 4.27 16.03 9.57
CA ILE A 73 4.22 15.94 11.03
C ILE A 73 5.54 16.46 11.59
N PHE A 74 5.43 17.53 12.39
CA PHE A 74 6.55 18.14 13.10
C PHE A 74 6.60 17.66 14.55
N SER A 75 7.80 17.40 15.04
CA SER A 75 8.10 17.19 16.46
C SER A 75 8.99 18.32 16.96
N LYS A 76 8.76 18.80 18.19
CA LYS A 76 9.64 19.78 18.83
C LYS A 76 10.62 19.05 19.73
N ASN A 77 11.91 19.20 19.49
CA ASN A 77 12.94 18.72 20.38
C ASN A 77 13.01 19.64 21.61
N ARG A 78 12.81 19.08 22.80
CA ARG A 78 12.76 19.85 24.06
C ARG A 78 14.13 20.35 24.50
N GLU A 79 15.21 19.74 24.03
CA GLU A 79 16.57 20.07 24.45
C GLU A 79 17.18 21.19 23.60
N THR A 80 16.91 21.19 22.29
CA THR A 80 17.46 22.17 21.35
C THR A 80 16.45 23.25 20.94
N ASP A 81 15.19 23.13 21.37
CA ASP A 81 14.04 23.95 20.95
C ASP A 81 13.76 23.92 19.42
N GLU A 82 14.43 23.05 18.67
CA GLU A 82 14.28 22.91 17.23
C GLU A 82 13.08 22.05 16.84
N TYR A 83 12.59 22.23 15.62
CA TYR A 83 11.56 21.39 15.02
C TYR A 83 12.18 20.36 14.06
N ASP A 84 11.75 19.11 14.18
CA ASP A 84 12.11 17.99 13.33
C ASP A 84 10.89 17.50 12.54
N ILE A 85 11.10 17.02 11.32
CA ILE A 85 10.04 16.36 10.53
C ILE A 85 10.12 14.86 10.82
N ILE A 86 9.14 14.33 11.54
CA ILE A 86 9.13 12.92 11.95
C ILE A 86 8.41 12.01 10.95
N ALA A 87 7.47 12.56 10.21
CA ALA A 87 6.75 11.85 9.16
C ALA A 87 6.23 12.84 8.13
N SER A 88 6.08 12.39 6.89
CA SER A 88 5.37 13.17 5.88
C SER A 88 4.65 12.24 4.90
N ARG A 89 3.70 12.79 4.17
CA ARG A 89 3.02 12.09 3.08
C ARG A 89 3.13 12.86 1.78
N MET A 90 3.05 12.10 0.68
CA MET A 90 2.86 12.64 -0.65
C MET A 90 1.85 11.78 -1.41
N TYR A 91 1.09 12.40 -2.30
CA TYR A 91 0.11 11.70 -3.11
C TYR A 91 0.74 11.33 -4.44
N LEU A 92 0.64 10.04 -4.79
CA LEU A 92 0.89 9.59 -6.15
C LEU A 92 -0.47 9.31 -6.79
N VAL A 93 -0.68 9.91 -7.95
CA VAL A 93 -1.88 9.80 -8.75
C VAL A 93 -1.58 8.84 -9.89
N ALA A 94 -2.30 7.73 -9.91
CA ALA A 94 -2.34 6.83 -11.05
C ALA A 94 -3.03 7.53 -12.23
N ARG A 95 -2.45 7.45 -13.43
CA ARG A 95 -3.20 7.78 -14.65
C ARG A 95 -4.25 6.69 -14.82
N THR A 96 -5.49 7.02 -14.53
CA THR A 96 -6.60 6.07 -14.61
C THR A 96 -6.96 5.84 -16.07
N THR A 97 -6.81 4.59 -16.54
CA THR A 97 -7.57 4.10 -17.70
C THR A 97 -8.82 3.36 -17.19
N GLU A 98 -9.71 2.89 -18.08
CA GLU A 98 -11.01 2.30 -17.70
C GLU A 98 -10.89 1.10 -16.75
N LYS A 99 -9.71 0.47 -16.65
CA LYS A 99 -9.44 -0.71 -15.84
C LYS A 99 -8.78 -0.38 -14.49
N LYS A 100 -9.54 0.29 -13.63
CA LYS A 100 -9.11 0.71 -12.28
C LYS A 100 -8.53 -0.42 -11.41
N ARG A 101 -9.00 -1.66 -11.54
CA ARG A 101 -8.53 -2.78 -10.69
C ARG A 101 -7.14 -3.30 -11.09
N GLU A 102 -6.94 -3.60 -12.37
CA GLU A 102 -5.68 -4.14 -12.89
C GLU A 102 -4.54 -3.15 -12.68
N GLU A 103 -4.80 -1.86 -12.91
CA GLU A 103 -3.83 -0.78 -12.67
C GLU A 103 -3.43 -0.69 -11.19
N VAL A 104 -4.39 -0.75 -10.27
CA VAL A 104 -4.10 -0.65 -8.83
C VAL A 104 -3.23 -1.83 -8.35
N VAL A 105 -3.42 -3.03 -8.91
CA VAL A 105 -2.56 -4.19 -8.66
C VAL A 105 -1.17 -3.99 -9.27
N GLU A 106 -1.09 -3.55 -10.51
CA GLU A 106 0.20 -3.29 -11.18
C GLU A 106 1.02 -2.23 -10.44
N LEU A 107 0.36 -1.18 -9.94
CA LEU A 107 1.00 -0.16 -9.12
C LEU A 107 1.50 -0.75 -7.80
N LEU A 108 0.71 -1.60 -7.14
CA LEU A 108 1.14 -2.31 -5.93
C LEU A 108 2.39 -3.17 -6.18
N GLU A 109 2.39 -3.95 -7.26
CA GLU A 109 3.51 -4.81 -7.63
C GLU A 109 4.77 -3.99 -7.98
N LYS A 110 4.63 -2.81 -8.59
CA LYS A 110 5.77 -1.91 -8.85
C LYS A 110 6.30 -1.25 -7.57
N LEU A 111 5.42 -0.92 -6.63
CA LEU A 111 5.79 -0.21 -5.40
C LEU A 111 6.35 -1.13 -4.31
N ARG A 112 5.90 -2.37 -4.25
CA ARG A 112 6.35 -3.36 -3.26
C ARG A 112 7.88 -3.58 -3.24
N PRO A 113 8.59 -3.80 -4.37
CA PRO A 113 10.05 -3.93 -4.34
C PRO A 113 10.72 -2.62 -3.96
N LEU A 114 10.16 -1.47 -4.36
CA LEU A 114 10.68 -0.17 -3.99
C LEU A 114 10.57 0.09 -2.47
N MET A 115 9.53 -0.42 -1.81
CA MET A 115 9.39 -0.32 -0.35
C MET A 115 10.42 -1.16 0.41
N LEU A 116 10.93 -2.24 -0.20
CA LEU A 116 11.83 -3.19 0.46
C LEU A 116 13.32 -2.88 0.23
N ILE A 117 13.66 -2.30 -0.92
CA ILE A 117 15.06 -2.14 -1.36
C ILE A 117 15.61 -0.75 -1.06
N ASN A 118 14.76 0.26 -0.90
CA ASN A 118 15.21 1.65 -0.77
C ASN A 118 15.67 2.01 0.65
N SER A 119 16.63 2.94 0.71
CA SER A 119 17.14 3.50 1.96
C SER A 119 16.09 4.27 2.75
N ILE A 120 15.03 4.74 2.07
CA ILE A 120 13.90 5.45 2.66
C ILE A 120 12.81 4.44 2.94
N LYS A 121 12.45 4.28 4.20
CA LYS A 121 11.31 3.45 4.60
C LYS A 121 10.01 4.24 4.43
N PHE A 122 9.14 3.72 3.59
CA PHE A 122 7.84 4.31 3.32
C PHE A 122 6.78 3.22 3.14
N ILE A 123 5.52 3.59 3.31
CA ILE A 123 4.37 2.76 2.97
C ILE A 123 3.54 3.40 1.86
N ALA A 124 3.11 2.60 0.89
CA ALA A 124 2.07 2.98 -0.05
C ALA A 124 0.71 2.57 0.53
N PHE A 125 -0.22 3.52 0.65
CA PHE A 125 -1.56 3.25 1.17
C PHE A 125 -2.61 3.81 0.22
N ASN A 126 -3.62 2.99 -0.05
CA ASN A 126 -4.87 3.33 -0.73
C ASN A 126 -5.99 2.62 0.05
N PRO A 127 -7.11 3.28 0.38
CA PRO A 127 -8.23 2.64 1.09
C PRO A 127 -8.72 1.34 0.43
N THR A 128 -8.60 1.25 -0.90
CA THR A 128 -8.98 0.06 -1.69
C THR A 128 -8.10 -1.15 -1.36
N PHE A 129 -6.84 -0.96 -0.97
CA PHE A 129 -5.92 -2.07 -0.67
C PHE A 129 -6.43 -2.98 0.44
N VAL A 130 -7.08 -2.41 1.47
CA VAL A 130 -7.65 -3.20 2.57
C VAL A 130 -8.73 -4.17 2.06
N PHE A 131 -9.52 -3.75 1.07
CA PHE A 131 -10.52 -4.60 0.45
C PHE A 131 -9.87 -5.61 -0.49
N MET A 132 -8.91 -5.20 -1.32
CA MET A 132 -8.23 -6.11 -2.26
C MET A 132 -7.50 -7.25 -1.54
N ASP A 133 -6.87 -6.97 -0.41
CA ASP A 133 -6.18 -7.98 0.40
C ASP A 133 -7.17 -9.02 0.97
N ARG A 134 -8.34 -8.56 1.43
CA ARG A 134 -9.44 -9.45 1.83
C ARG A 134 -10.00 -10.27 0.68
N TYR A 135 -10.17 -9.67 -0.51
CA TYR A 135 -10.65 -10.38 -1.69
C TYR A 135 -9.67 -11.46 -2.15
N SER A 136 -8.36 -11.16 -2.12
CA SER A 136 -7.31 -12.13 -2.45
C SER A 136 -7.42 -13.39 -1.59
N SER A 137 -7.64 -13.22 -0.28
CA SER A 137 -7.89 -14.34 0.64
C SER A 137 -9.28 -14.99 0.46
N SER A 138 -10.31 -14.19 0.17
CA SER A 138 -11.70 -14.64 0.05
C SER A 138 -11.96 -15.55 -1.16
N VAL A 139 -11.14 -15.52 -2.20
CA VAL A 139 -11.28 -16.44 -3.35
C VAL A 139 -10.68 -17.82 -3.02
N ILE A 140 -9.58 -17.83 -2.26
CA ILE A 140 -8.84 -19.06 -1.95
C ILE A 140 -9.49 -19.82 -0.78
N SER A 141 -10.03 -19.11 0.21
CA SER A 141 -10.59 -19.72 1.41
C SER A 141 -11.73 -20.72 1.13
N PRO A 142 -12.74 -20.42 0.29
CA PRO A 142 -13.82 -21.36 -0.01
C PRO A 142 -13.33 -22.65 -0.66
N ILE A 143 -12.37 -22.54 -1.59
CA ILE A 143 -11.76 -23.68 -2.30
C ILE A 143 -11.03 -24.59 -1.30
N LEU A 144 -10.22 -24.00 -0.41
CA LEU A 144 -9.51 -24.76 0.63
C LEU A 144 -10.50 -25.43 1.59
N THR A 145 -11.52 -24.71 2.06
CA THR A 145 -12.51 -25.27 2.99
C THR A 145 -13.30 -26.42 2.37
N SER A 146 -13.71 -26.30 1.10
CA SER A 146 -14.37 -27.39 0.35
C SER A 146 -13.44 -28.61 0.22
N GLY A 147 -12.16 -28.39 -0.12
CA GLY A 147 -11.17 -29.46 -0.19
C GLY A 147 -10.95 -30.19 1.16
N PHE A 148 -10.87 -29.45 2.26
CA PHE A 148 -10.76 -30.04 3.61
C PHE A 148 -12.03 -30.81 4.01
N SER A 149 -13.21 -30.32 3.63
CA SER A 149 -14.47 -31.04 3.84
C SER A 149 -14.48 -32.40 3.14
N VAL A 150 -14.07 -32.47 1.87
CA VAL A 150 -13.95 -33.74 1.13
C VAL A 150 -13.00 -34.71 1.82
N LEU A 151 -11.81 -34.24 2.20
CA LEU A 151 -10.80 -35.07 2.85
C LEU A 151 -11.33 -35.63 4.18
N THR A 152 -12.03 -34.81 4.96
CA THR A 152 -12.60 -35.19 6.25
C THR A 152 -13.70 -36.25 6.07
N ILE A 153 -14.59 -36.07 5.09
CA ILE A 153 -15.66 -37.04 4.79
C ILE A 153 -15.06 -38.37 4.34
N LEU A 154 -14.05 -38.36 3.46
CA LEU A 154 -13.40 -39.56 2.95
C LEU A 154 -12.73 -40.37 4.07
N ILE A 155 -12.03 -39.69 4.98
CA ILE A 155 -11.41 -40.32 6.15
C ILE A 155 -12.49 -40.94 7.04
N LEU A 156 -13.55 -40.19 7.36
CA LEU A 156 -14.61 -40.67 8.24
C LEU A 156 -15.34 -41.88 7.65
N THR A 157 -15.68 -41.85 6.36
CA THR A 157 -16.44 -42.92 5.70
C THR A 157 -15.61 -44.18 5.50
N PHE A 158 -14.30 -44.05 5.31
CA PHE A 158 -13.37 -45.18 5.29
C PHE A 158 -13.40 -46.00 6.59
N PHE A 159 -13.51 -45.34 7.75
CA PHE A 159 -13.60 -46.03 9.04
C PHE A 159 -15.01 -46.54 9.37
N LEU A 160 -16.06 -45.90 8.86
CA LEU A 160 -17.44 -46.16 9.29
C LEU A 160 -18.16 -47.22 8.45
N VAL A 161 -17.78 -47.43 7.19
CA VAL A 161 -18.52 -48.29 6.25
C VAL A 161 -17.90 -49.69 6.16
N ILE A 162 -18.66 -50.72 6.57
CA ILE A 162 -18.25 -52.13 6.57
C ILE A 162 -18.18 -52.73 5.15
N ASN A 163 -18.90 -52.16 4.16
CA ASN A 163 -18.92 -52.65 2.78
C ASN A 163 -18.09 -51.76 1.83
N PRO A 164 -16.99 -52.28 1.24
CA PRO A 164 -16.09 -51.50 0.40
C PRO A 164 -16.75 -50.95 -0.87
N LEU A 165 -17.75 -51.65 -1.42
CA LEU A 165 -18.44 -51.22 -2.64
C LEU A 165 -19.36 -50.01 -2.38
N GLY A 166 -20.01 -49.97 -1.21
CA GLY A 166 -20.82 -48.84 -0.78
C GLY A 166 -19.98 -47.59 -0.52
N ASN A 167 -18.80 -47.76 0.08
CA ASN A 167 -17.87 -46.65 0.31
C ASN A 167 -17.36 -46.06 -1.01
N PHE A 168 -17.08 -46.89 -2.02
CA PHE A 168 -16.68 -46.42 -3.35
C PHE A 168 -17.72 -45.51 -4.00
N TRP A 169 -19.00 -45.94 -4.00
CA TRP A 169 -20.09 -45.12 -4.55
C TRP A 169 -20.29 -43.81 -3.78
N LEU A 170 -20.16 -43.85 -2.46
CA LEU A 170 -20.29 -42.68 -1.60
C LEU A 170 -19.19 -41.65 -1.90
N ILE A 171 -17.93 -42.08 -1.98
CA ILE A 171 -16.80 -41.20 -2.33
C ILE A 171 -17.03 -40.56 -3.70
N LEU A 172 -17.48 -41.34 -4.69
CA LEU A 172 -17.77 -40.84 -6.03
C LEU A 172 -18.86 -39.77 -6.02
N THR A 173 -19.95 -39.98 -5.27
CA THR A 173 -21.04 -39.00 -5.17
C THR A 173 -20.61 -37.70 -4.46
N VAL A 174 -19.89 -37.78 -3.35
CA VAL A 174 -19.41 -36.59 -2.61
C VAL A 174 -18.43 -35.77 -3.46
N THR A 175 -17.48 -36.46 -4.12
CA THR A 175 -16.53 -35.80 -5.02
C THR A 175 -17.24 -35.11 -6.18
N SER A 176 -18.28 -35.75 -6.75
CA SER A 176 -19.06 -35.16 -7.85
C SER A 176 -19.82 -33.90 -7.45
N VAL A 177 -20.43 -33.87 -6.25
CA VAL A 177 -21.15 -32.68 -5.76
C VAL A 177 -20.18 -31.51 -5.56
N GLU A 178 -19.02 -31.76 -4.96
CA GLU A 178 -18.02 -30.74 -4.66
C GLU A 178 -17.36 -30.19 -5.94
N LEU A 179 -17.05 -31.04 -6.92
CA LEU A 179 -16.62 -30.59 -8.24
C LEU A 179 -17.68 -29.72 -8.94
N GLY A 180 -18.96 -30.03 -8.75
CA GLY A 180 -20.07 -29.20 -9.23
C GLY A 180 -20.11 -27.82 -8.56
N VAL A 181 -19.93 -27.77 -7.23
CA VAL A 181 -19.86 -26.50 -6.47
C VAL A 181 -18.65 -25.67 -6.92
N LEU A 182 -17.46 -26.28 -7.05
CA LEU A 182 -16.27 -25.60 -7.55
C LEU A 182 -16.45 -25.10 -9.01
N GLY A 183 -17.10 -25.90 -9.86
CA GLY A 183 -17.43 -25.49 -11.23
C GLY A 183 -18.38 -24.29 -11.28
N LEU A 184 -19.40 -24.25 -10.42
CA LEU A 184 -20.30 -23.11 -10.30
C LEU A 184 -19.59 -21.86 -9.74
N MET A 185 -18.67 -22.04 -8.78
CA MET A 185 -17.85 -20.96 -8.24
C MET A 185 -16.92 -20.35 -9.31
N THR A 186 -16.39 -21.16 -10.24
CA THR A 186 -15.52 -20.66 -11.32
C THR A 186 -16.30 -20.00 -12.47
N LEU A 187 -17.55 -20.43 -12.71
CA LEU A 187 -18.44 -19.81 -13.70
C LEU A 187 -18.94 -18.43 -13.24
N TRP A 188 -19.06 -18.24 -11.92
CA TRP A 188 -19.50 -16.98 -11.32
C TRP A 188 -18.34 -15.97 -11.26
N ASN A 189 -17.89 -15.51 -12.43
CA ASN A 189 -16.92 -14.43 -12.59
C ASN A 189 -17.61 -13.14 -13.02
#